data_AF-A0A3C0ZSV0-F1
#
_entry.id   AF-A0A3C0ZSV0-F1
#
_cell.length_a   1.000
_cell.length_b   1.000
_cell.length_c   1.000
_cell.angle_alpha   90.00
_cell.angle_beta   90.00
_cell.angle_gamma   90.00
#
_symmetry.space_group_name_H-M   'P 1'
#
loop_
_entity.id
_entity.type
_entity.pdbx_description
1 polymer ?
#
loop_
_entity_poly.entity_id
_entity_poly.type
_entity_poly.pdbx_seq_one_letter_code
_entity_poly.pdbx_strand_id
1 'polypeptide(L)'
;AAEGDFAIVLYNPSSHRRKEHLQKACDILLETLPGTRVCGTVRNIGREGEETQIYTLEELRNVHVDMFTTVFIGNSSTKRIGDKMVTPRGYAREKADGILEP
;
A
#
# COMPACT_ATOMS: atom_id res chain seq x y z
N ALA A 1 2.69 4.04 12.49
CA ALA A 1 2.97 3.97 11.03
C ALA A 1 2.01 4.84 10.23
N ALA A 2 0.69 4.64 10.36
CA ALA A 2 -0.32 5.46 9.68
C ALA A 2 -0.19 6.96 10.01
N GLU A 3 -0.18 7.33 11.30
CA GLU A 3 -0.02 8.73 11.75
C GLU A 3 1.30 9.37 11.32
N GLY A 4 2.35 8.55 11.16
CA GLY A 4 3.67 9.01 10.72
C GLY A 4 3.84 9.10 9.21
N ASP A 5 2.76 8.93 8.43
CA ASP A 5 2.76 8.95 6.95
C ASP A 5 3.78 8.00 6.31
N PHE A 6 4.04 6.86 6.96
CA PHE A 6 4.91 5.82 6.41
C PHE A 6 4.20 5.06 5.30
N ALA A 7 4.94 4.69 4.26
CA ALA A 7 4.54 3.56 3.42
C ALA A 7 4.67 2.27 4.26
N ILE A 8 3.76 1.33 4.08
CA ILE A 8 3.65 0.10 4.86
C ILE A 8 3.74 -1.09 3.92
N VAL A 9 4.50 -2.11 4.32
CA VAL A 9 4.56 -3.40 3.62
C VAL A 9 4.17 -4.50 4.59
N LEU A 10 3.17 -5.29 4.23
CA LEU A 10 2.71 -6.43 5.03
C LEU A 10 3.20 -7.73 4.38
N TYR A 11 3.97 -8.49 5.16
CA TYR A 11 4.42 -9.83 4.81
C TYR A 11 3.49 -10.87 5.45
N ASN A 12 3.29 -12.01 4.78
CA ASN A 12 2.39 -13.08 5.22
C ASN A 12 1.00 -12.56 5.63
N PRO A 13 0.32 -11.79 4.75
CA PRO A 13 -0.92 -11.09 5.06
C PRO A 13 -2.09 -12.05 5.38
N SER A 14 -1.99 -13.31 4.93
CA SER A 14 -2.98 -14.36 5.18
C SER A 14 -2.30 -15.72 5.29
N SER A 15 -2.89 -16.58 6.11
CA SER A 15 -2.55 -18.00 6.18
C SER A 15 -3.79 -18.84 6.48
N HIS A 16 -3.68 -20.17 6.44
CA HIS A 16 -4.81 -21.07 6.68
C HIS A 16 -5.57 -20.78 7.99
N ARG A 17 -4.83 -20.42 9.07
CA ARG A 17 -5.40 -20.09 10.40
C ARG A 17 -5.72 -18.60 10.58
N ARG A 18 -5.34 -17.73 9.65
CA ARG A 18 -5.29 -16.26 9.81
C ARG A 18 -5.90 -15.53 8.61
N LYS A 19 -7.01 -16.03 8.08
CA LYS A 19 -7.63 -15.54 6.84
C LYS A 19 -8.10 -14.07 6.92
N GLU A 20 -8.43 -13.60 8.12
CA GLU A 20 -8.98 -12.25 8.34
C GLU A 20 -7.93 -11.17 8.66
N HIS A 21 -6.64 -11.52 8.70
CA HIS A 21 -5.61 -10.59 9.19
C HIS A 21 -5.44 -9.37 8.29
N LEU A 22 -5.49 -9.55 6.96
CA LEU A 22 -5.45 -8.43 6.03
C LEU A 22 -6.64 -7.48 6.23
N GLN A 23 -7.85 -8.03 6.35
CA GLN A 23 -9.06 -7.23 6.59
C GLN A 23 -8.93 -6.41 7.87
N LYS A 24 -8.53 -7.05 8.98
CA LYS A 24 -8.32 -6.36 10.27
C LYS A 24 -7.24 -5.30 10.21
N ALA A 25 -6.15 -5.55 9.49
CA ALA A 25 -5.11 -4.53 9.27
C ALA A 25 -5.66 -3.34 8.47
N CYS A 26 -6.48 -3.59 7.45
CA CYS A 26 -7.13 -2.51 6.70
C CYS A 26 -8.12 -1.73 7.57
N ASP A 27 -8.92 -2.42 8.39
CA ASP A 27 -9.86 -1.79 9.34
C ASP A 27 -9.14 -0.80 10.26
N ILE A 28 -8.06 -1.24 10.91
CA ILE A 28 -7.26 -0.38 11.79
C ILE A 28 -6.66 0.81 11.03
N LEU A 29 -6.19 0.59 9.80
CA LEU A 29 -5.62 1.68 9.00
C LEU A 29 -6.68 2.68 8.55
N LEU A 30 -7.92 2.24 8.27
CA LEU A 30 -9.03 3.10 7.87
C LEU A 30 -9.50 4.03 9.01
N GLU A 31 -9.17 3.73 10.27
CA GLU A 31 -9.41 4.65 11.39
C GLU A 31 -8.60 5.96 11.26
N THR A 32 -7.48 5.94 10.52
CA THR A 32 -6.57 7.09 10.38
C THR A 32 -6.34 7.53 8.93
N LEU A 33 -6.37 6.59 7.98
CA LEU A 33 -6.03 6.83 6.58
C LEU A 33 -7.29 6.94 5.71
N PRO A 34 -7.27 7.75 4.64
CA PRO A 34 -8.40 7.80 3.71
C PRO A 34 -8.58 6.46 3.00
N GLY A 35 -9.83 6.06 2.78
CA GLY A 35 -10.16 4.83 2.04
C GLY A 35 -9.60 4.78 0.62
N THR A 36 -9.35 5.95 0.03
CA THR A 36 -8.73 6.13 -1.29
C THR A 36 -7.21 5.94 -1.32
N ARG A 37 -6.58 5.63 -0.17
CA ARG A 37 -5.12 5.39 -0.10
C ARG A 37 -4.71 4.32 -1.11
N VAL A 38 -3.71 4.61 -1.94
CA VAL A 38 -3.23 3.68 -2.97
C VAL A 38 -2.53 2.49 -2.31
N CYS A 39 -3.00 1.30 -2.67
CA CYS A 39 -2.52 0.02 -2.19
C CYS A 39 -2.20 -0.89 -3.38
N GLY A 40 -1.45 -1.96 -3.13
CA GLY A 40 -1.18 -2.97 -4.14
C GLY A 40 -0.80 -4.30 -3.53
N THR A 41 -1.01 -5.36 -4.30
CA THR A 41 -0.55 -6.71 -3.95
C THR A 41 0.37 -7.21 -5.04
N VAL A 42 1.39 -7.96 -4.63
CA VAL A 42 2.15 -8.79 -5.57
C VAL A 42 2.21 -10.21 -5.05
N ARG A 43 1.75 -11.15 -5.86
CA ARG A 43 1.79 -12.59 -5.59
C ARG A 43 2.96 -13.22 -6.34
N ASN A 44 3.65 -14.17 -5.72
CA ASN A 44 4.79 -14.88 -6.33
C ASN A 44 5.94 -13.96 -6.79
N ILE A 45 6.27 -12.92 -6.00
CA ILE A 45 7.35 -11.98 -6.35
C ILE A 45 8.64 -12.72 -6.73
N GLY A 46 9.18 -12.42 -7.91
CA GLY A 46 10.42 -12.97 -8.44
C GLY A 46 10.33 -14.43 -8.85
N ARG A 47 9.13 -14.98 -9.07
CA ARG A 47 8.88 -16.37 -9.44
C ARG A 47 7.94 -16.45 -10.65
N GLU A 48 7.87 -17.64 -11.25
CA GLU A 48 6.87 -17.92 -12.28
C GLU A 48 5.45 -17.70 -11.73
N GLY A 49 4.59 -17.06 -12.56
CA GLY A 49 3.24 -16.70 -12.13
C GLY A 49 3.18 -15.50 -11.20
N GLU A 50 4.12 -14.55 -11.32
CA GLU A 50 4.04 -13.25 -10.64
C GLU A 50 2.82 -12.46 -11.14
N GLU A 51 2.00 -11.99 -10.20
CA GLU A 51 0.77 -11.24 -10.48
C GLU A 51 0.74 -9.98 -9.61
N THR A 52 0.45 -8.83 -10.23
CA THR A 52 0.34 -7.55 -9.54
C THR A 52 -1.06 -6.97 -9.71
N GLN A 53 -1.55 -6.28 -8.67
CA GLN A 53 -2.81 -5.54 -8.75
C GLN A 53 -2.77 -4.32 -7.84
N ILE A 54 -3.32 -3.20 -8.32
CA ILE A 54 -3.46 -1.94 -7.56
C ILE A 54 -4.91 -1.81 -7.10
N TYR A 55 -5.07 -1.29 -5.88
CA TYR A 55 -6.33 -1.09 -5.19
C TYR A 55 -6.35 0.27 -4.48
N THR A 56 -7.53 0.71 -4.05
CA THR A 56 -7.68 1.58 -2.88
C THR A 56 -7.57 0.77 -1.58
N LEU A 57 -7.43 1.43 -0.43
CA LEU A 57 -7.44 0.76 0.88
C LEU A 57 -8.81 0.14 1.20
N GLU A 58 -9.89 0.80 0.79
CA GLU A 58 -11.26 0.25 0.89
C GLU A 58 -11.45 -1.02 0.04
N GLU A 59 -10.89 -1.05 -1.16
CA GLU A 59 -10.91 -2.24 -2.01
C GLU A 59 -10.05 -3.36 -1.41
N LEU A 60 -8.81 -3.04 -1.02
CA LEU A 60 -7.84 -3.98 -0.43
C LEU A 60 -8.42 -4.72 0.78
N ARG A 61 -9.22 -4.04 1.60
CA ARG A 61 -9.91 -4.61 2.77
C ARG A 61 -10.68 -5.90 2.44
N ASN A 62 -11.22 -6.00 1.23
CA ASN A 62 -12.06 -7.12 0.80
C ASN A 62 -11.31 -8.11 -0.11
N VAL A 63 -10.02 -7.88 -0.38
CA VAL A 63 -9.19 -8.74 -1.23
C VAL A 63 -8.80 -10.00 -0.48
N HIS A 64 -8.97 -11.14 -1.17
CA HIS A 64 -8.49 -12.43 -0.67
C HIS A 64 -7.06 -12.64 -1.15
N VAL A 65 -6.16 -12.86 -0.20
CA VAL A 65 -4.73 -13.12 -0.46
C VAL A 65 -4.28 -14.42 0.21
N ASP A 66 -3.16 -14.95 -0.25
CA ASP A 66 -2.52 -16.14 0.29
C ASP A 66 -1.14 -15.81 0.92
N MET A 67 -0.42 -16.86 1.32
CA MET A 67 0.91 -16.71 1.92
C MET A 67 2.01 -16.33 0.92
N PHE A 68 1.74 -16.37 -0.39
CA PHE A 68 2.68 -15.98 -1.44
C PHE A 68 2.49 -14.52 -1.86
N THR A 69 1.59 -13.80 -1.20
CA THR A 69 1.26 -12.41 -1.48
C THR A 69 1.98 -11.46 -0.52
N THR A 70 2.57 -10.41 -1.04
CA THR A 70 3.04 -9.24 -0.27
C THR A 70 2.12 -8.06 -0.56
N VAL A 71 1.72 -7.33 0.48
CA VAL A 71 0.83 -6.17 0.36
C VAL A 71 1.63 -4.90 0.59
N PHE A 72 1.41 -3.91 -0.27
CA PHE A 72 1.99 -2.59 -0.21
C PHE A 72 0.87 -1.57 0.02
N ILE A 73 1.05 -0.69 0.99
CA ILE A 73 0.17 0.44 1.27
C ILE A 73 1.03 1.70 1.15
N GLY A 74 0.68 2.57 0.20
CA GLY A 74 1.39 3.81 -0.01
C GLY A 74 1.31 4.77 1.17
N ASN A 75 2.08 5.84 1.12
CA ASN A 75 1.87 7.01 1.97
C ASN A 75 0.92 8.03 1.30
N SER A 76 0.69 9.18 1.95
CA SER A 76 -0.18 10.26 1.45
C SER A 76 0.19 10.80 0.07
N SER A 77 1.46 10.70 -0.32
CA SER A 77 1.98 11.20 -1.59
C SER A 77 1.97 10.15 -2.70
N THR A 78 1.62 8.90 -2.40
CA THR A 78 1.62 7.80 -3.36
C THR A 78 0.44 7.92 -4.31
N LYS A 79 0.70 7.82 -5.61
CA LYS A 79 -0.29 7.95 -6.69
C LYS A 79 -0.24 6.71 -7.59
N ARG A 80 -1.39 6.38 -8.17
CA ARG A 80 -1.46 5.43 -9.29
C ARG A 80 -1.11 6.16 -10.58
N ILE A 81 -0.11 5.67 -11.30
CA ILE A 81 0.26 6.14 -12.64
C ILE A 81 0.25 4.92 -13.57
N GLY A 82 -0.81 4.81 -14.37
CA GLY A 82 -1.07 3.60 -15.16
C GLY A 82 -1.26 2.37 -14.28
N ASP A 83 -0.39 1.39 -14.45
CA ASP A 83 -0.32 0.13 -13.72
C ASP A 83 0.68 0.17 -12.54
N LYS A 84 1.21 1.35 -12.18
CA LYS A 84 2.25 1.51 -11.14
C LYS A 84 1.77 2.33 -9.96
N MET A 85 2.30 1.98 -8.78
CA MET A 85 2.28 2.84 -7.59
C MET A 85 3.55 3.68 -7.57
N VAL A 86 3.40 5.01 -7.54
CA VAL A 86 4.54 5.94 -7.56
C VAL A 86 4.42 6.90 -6.40
N THR A 87 5.44 6.93 -5.55
CA THR A 87 5.62 7.97 -4.53
C THR A 87 6.65 8.96 -5.08
N PRO A 88 6.24 10.18 -5.47
CA PRO A 88 7.17 11.20 -5.93
C PRO A 88 8.22 11.50 -4.86
N ARG A 89 9.47 11.73 -5.28
CA ARG A 89 10.54 12.17 -4.38
C ARG A 89 10.31 13.62 -3.93
N GLY A 90 10.91 13.95 -2.80
CA GLY A 90 10.66 15.14 -1.99
C GLY A 90 10.86 16.49 -2.66
N TYR A 91 11.39 16.62 -3.88
CA TYR A 91 11.62 17.93 -4.52
C TYR A 91 10.37 18.83 -4.56
N ALA A 92 9.16 18.26 -4.64
CA ALA A 92 7.92 19.03 -4.56
C ALA A 92 7.56 19.47 -3.13
N ARG A 93 7.88 18.67 -2.11
CA ARG A 93 7.75 19.03 -0.69
C ARG A 93 8.85 20.01 -0.28
N GLU A 94 10.10 19.77 -0.66
CA GLU A 94 11.24 20.68 -0.44
C GLU A 94 11.00 22.04 -1.11
N LYS A 95 10.40 22.10 -2.31
CA LYS A 95 9.95 23.38 -2.90
C LYS A 95 8.79 24.01 -2.13
N ALA A 96 7.80 23.23 -1.67
CA ALA A 96 6.68 23.73 -0.87
C ALA A 96 7.10 24.21 0.54
N ASP A 97 8.14 23.58 1.10
CA ASP A 97 8.74 23.87 2.41
C ASP A 97 9.88 24.90 2.30
N GLY A 98 10.16 25.42 1.10
CA GLY A 98 11.16 26.47 0.85
C GLY A 98 12.62 26.04 1.01
N ILE A 99 12.90 24.73 0.98
CA ILE A 99 14.23 24.13 1.17
C ILE A 99 15.04 24.11 -0.14
N LEU A 100 14.37 24.18 -1.30
CA LEU A 100 15.00 24.26 -2.61
C LEU A 100 14.54 25.51 -3.37
N GLU A 101 15.51 26.28 -3.87
CA GLU A 101 15.28 27.39 -4.81
C GLU A 101 14.74 26.88 -6.17
N PRO A 102 14.05 27.74 -6.96
CA PRO A 102 13.33 27.36 -8.18
C PRO A 102 14.10 26.51 -9.19
#